data_AF-A0A8I2K2Y9-F1
#
_entry.id   AF-A0A8I2K2Y9-F1
#
_cell.length_a   1.000
_cell.length_b   1.000
_cell.length_c   1.000
_cell.angle_alpha   90.00
_cell.angle_beta   90.00
_cell.angle_gamma   90.00
#
_symmetry.space_group_name_H-M   'P 1'
#
loop_
_entity.id
_entity.type
_entity.pdbx_description
1 polymer ?
#
loop_
_entity_poly.entity_id
_entity_poly.type
_entity_poly.pdbx_seq_one_letter_code
_entity_poly.pdbx_strand_id
1 'polypeptide(L)'
;MFVVIVYEAKSTVYGALPSVHGAKPTVYGAKPFAYGAKSTVYGALPSAYGAEPPVYGAKPFAYGAKSPGCGAEFSTFGAKILAYGAKSGV
;
A
#
# COMPACT_ATOMS: atom_id res chain seq x y z
N MET A 1 -13.00 11.40 13.03
CA MET A 1 -11.97 10.45 12.54
C MET A 1 -12.72 9.24 12.01
N PHE A 2 -12.84 9.08 10.69
CA PHE A 2 -13.63 8.00 10.09
C PHE A 2 -12.68 6.94 9.56
N VAL A 3 -12.64 5.79 10.23
CA VAL A 3 -11.98 4.59 9.72
C VAL A 3 -13.00 3.90 8.83
N VAL A 4 -12.73 3.84 7.53
CA VAL A 4 -13.56 3.11 6.58
C VAL A 4 -12.98 1.69 6.49
N ILE A 5 -13.75 0.70 6.92
CA ILE A 5 -13.41 -0.72 6.83
C ILE A 5 -14.32 -1.36 5.78
N VAL A 6 -13.72 -1.99 4.79
CA VAL A 6 -14.44 -2.68 3.69
C VAL A 6 -13.90 -4.09 3.57
N TYR A 7 -14.80 -5.07 3.42
CA TYR A 7 -14.53 -6.51 3.30
C TYR A 7 -15.09 -7.04 1.97
N GLU A 8 -14.58 -6.53 0.86
CA GLU A 8 -15.05 -6.87 -0.48
C GLU A 8 -13.90 -7.46 -1.30
N ALA A 9 -14.21 -8.35 -2.24
CA ALA A 9 -13.19 -8.96 -3.10
C ALA A 9 -12.42 -7.89 -3.92
N LYS A 10 -13.11 -6.81 -4.31
CA LYS A 10 -12.53 -5.66 -5.00
C LYS A 10 -13.24 -4.40 -4.53
N SER A 11 -12.49 -3.43 -4.03
CA SER A 11 -13.06 -2.19 -3.49
C SER A 11 -12.14 -1.01 -3.78
N THR A 12 -12.74 0.17 -3.85
CA THR A 12 -12.02 1.43 -3.93
C THR A 12 -12.47 2.33 -2.78
N VAL A 13 -11.52 2.79 -1.97
CA VAL A 13 -11.81 3.55 -0.74
C VAL A 13 -10.98 4.82 -0.70
N TYR A 14 -11.63 5.91 -0.30
CA TYR A 14 -11.04 7.21 -0.08
C TYR A 14 -11.23 7.63 1.38
N GLY A 15 -10.21 8.25 1.98
CA GLY A 15 -10.33 8.84 3.31
C GLY A 15 -9.01 9.39 3.81
N ALA A 16 -9.01 10.06 4.96
CA ALA A 16 -7.74 10.49 5.57
C ALA A 16 -6.89 9.29 6.03
N LEU A 17 -7.55 8.30 6.66
CA LEU A 17 -6.93 7.11 7.27
C LEU A 17 -7.75 5.83 6.96
N PRO A 18 -7.96 5.48 5.68
CA PRO A 18 -8.74 4.29 5.31
C PRO A 18 -7.98 2.99 5.60
N SER A 19 -8.71 1.93 5.97
CA SER A 19 -8.15 0.59 6.21
C SER A 19 -9.00 -0.49 5.53
N VAL A 20 -8.45 -1.17 4.54
CA VAL A 20 -9.24 -2.05 3.66
C VAL A 20 -8.69 -3.47 3.65
N HIS A 21 -9.59 -4.45 3.71
CA HIS A 21 -9.26 -5.87 3.61
C HIS A 21 -10.03 -6.46 2.43
N GLY A 22 -9.32 -7.05 1.47
CA GLY A 22 -9.96 -7.60 0.28
C GLY A 22 -9.00 -8.33 -0.63
N ALA A 23 -9.48 -9.04 -1.64
CA ALA A 23 -8.56 -9.72 -2.57
C ALA A 23 -7.78 -8.71 -3.43
N LYS A 24 -8.45 -7.63 -3.86
CA LYS A 24 -7.91 -6.59 -4.76
C LYS A 24 -8.34 -5.17 -4.38
N PRO A 25 -7.95 -4.65 -3.20
CA PRO A 25 -8.35 -3.31 -2.78
C PRO A 25 -7.52 -2.21 -3.46
N THR A 26 -8.15 -1.05 -3.69
CA THR A 26 -7.50 0.19 -4.09
C THR A 26 -7.81 1.27 -3.05
N VAL A 27 -6.78 1.88 -2.45
CA VAL A 27 -6.95 2.75 -1.29
C VAL A 27 -6.21 4.06 -1.46
N TYR A 28 -6.90 5.17 -1.18
CA TYR A 28 -6.35 6.53 -1.27
C TYR A 28 -6.51 7.26 0.07
N GLY A 29 -5.44 7.87 0.57
CA GLY A 29 -5.51 8.70 1.77
C GLY A 29 -4.22 9.35 2.22
N ALA A 30 -4.22 10.00 3.38
CA ALA A 30 -3.00 10.55 3.96
C ALA A 30 -2.11 9.44 4.55
N LYS A 31 -2.71 8.50 5.30
CA LYS A 31 -2.04 7.29 5.80
C LYS A 31 -2.91 6.05 5.56
N PRO A 32 -3.08 5.63 4.29
CA PRO A 32 -3.93 4.50 3.94
C PRO A 32 -3.27 3.16 4.28
N PHE A 33 -4.10 2.17 4.60
CA PHE A 33 -3.70 0.79 4.83
C PHE A 33 -4.52 -0.18 3.98
N ALA A 34 -3.87 -1.17 3.37
CA ALA A 34 -4.57 -2.23 2.65
C ALA A 34 -3.96 -3.62 2.88
N TYR A 35 -4.82 -4.62 3.05
CA TYR A 35 -4.46 -6.03 3.07
C TYR A 35 -5.17 -6.77 1.94
N GLY A 36 -4.41 -7.53 1.14
CA GLY A 36 -4.98 -8.26 0.01
C GLY A 36 -3.98 -8.95 -0.89
N ALA A 37 -4.44 -9.90 -1.72
CA ALA A 37 -3.55 -10.59 -2.65
C ALA A 37 -2.88 -9.62 -3.64
N LYS A 38 -3.64 -8.64 -4.16
CA LYS A 38 -3.13 -7.57 -5.04
C LYS A 38 -3.67 -6.20 -4.62
N SER A 39 -2.94 -5.50 -3.78
CA SER A 39 -3.39 -4.26 -3.12
C SER A 39 -2.72 -3.05 -3.75
N THR A 40 -3.47 -2.02 -4.13
CA THR A 40 -2.88 -0.76 -4.62
C THR A 40 -3.15 0.37 -3.64
N VAL A 41 -2.10 1.04 -3.17
CA VAL A 41 -2.23 2.04 -2.09
C VAL A 41 -1.49 3.34 -2.44
N TYR A 42 -2.18 4.47 -2.28
CA TYR A 42 -1.69 5.82 -2.57
C TYR A 42 -1.85 6.76 -1.38
N GLY A 43 -0.76 7.39 -0.93
CA GLY A 43 -0.84 8.37 0.14
C GLY A 43 0.46 9.04 0.53
N ALA A 44 0.47 9.84 1.60
CA ALA A 44 1.72 10.41 2.12
C ALA A 44 2.56 9.32 2.82
N LEU A 45 1.92 8.51 3.66
CA LEU A 45 2.51 7.38 4.39
C LEU A 45 1.69 6.10 4.15
N PRO A 46 1.71 5.54 2.93
CA PRO A 46 0.90 4.38 2.57
C PRO A 46 1.54 3.06 3.02
N SER A 47 0.70 2.12 3.46
CA SER A 47 1.12 0.77 3.83
C SER A 47 0.28 -0.30 3.15
N ALA A 48 0.92 -1.34 2.60
CA ALA A 48 0.22 -2.44 1.97
C ALA A 48 0.86 -3.80 2.26
N TYR A 49 0.00 -4.81 2.44
CA TYR A 49 0.38 -6.20 2.65
C TYR A 49 -0.31 -7.08 1.61
N GLY A 50 0.45 -7.99 0.98
CA GLY A 50 -0.09 -8.83 -0.08
C GLY A 50 0.92 -9.70 -0.82
N ALA A 51 0.45 -10.45 -1.83
CA ALA A 51 1.37 -11.13 -2.73
C ALA A 51 2.02 -10.14 -3.70
N GLU A 52 1.22 -9.21 -4.24
CA GLU A 52 1.69 -8.13 -5.10
C GLU A 52 1.09 -6.77 -4.68
N PRO A 53 1.72 -6.04 -3.74
CA PRO A 53 1.21 -4.73 -3.33
C PRO A 53 1.98 -3.54 -3.96
N PRO A 54 1.46 -2.89 -5.02
CA PRO A 54 1.93 -1.58 -5.45
C PRO A 54 1.64 -0.48 -4.43
N VAL A 55 2.67 0.27 -4.03
CA VAL A 55 2.56 1.35 -3.04
C VAL A 55 3.24 2.64 -3.49
N TYR A 56 2.53 3.77 -3.40
CA TYR A 56 2.99 5.07 -3.90
C TYR A 56 2.79 6.17 -2.87
N GLY A 57 3.88 6.84 -2.48
CA GLY A 57 3.79 7.92 -1.49
C GLY A 57 5.11 8.59 -1.15
N ALA A 58 5.11 9.45 -0.13
CA ALA A 58 6.35 10.05 0.35
C ALA A 58 7.21 9.03 1.10
N LYS A 59 6.58 8.22 1.97
CA LYS A 59 7.24 7.11 2.68
C LYS A 59 6.41 5.82 2.61
N PRO A 60 6.39 5.14 1.45
CA PRO A 60 5.65 3.91 1.27
C PRO A 60 6.29 2.71 1.98
N PHE A 61 5.42 1.86 2.54
CA PHE A 61 5.76 0.55 3.09
C PHE A 61 5.00 -0.56 2.37
N ALA A 62 5.72 -1.61 1.94
CA ALA A 62 5.08 -2.74 1.28
C ALA A 62 5.68 -4.09 1.72
N TYR A 63 4.80 -5.04 2.06
CA TYR A 63 5.19 -6.40 2.42
C TYR A 63 4.55 -7.39 1.46
N GLY A 64 5.37 -8.17 0.74
CA GLY A 64 4.85 -9.13 -0.22
C GLY A 64 5.88 -9.80 -1.11
N ALA A 65 5.47 -10.83 -1.84
CA ALA A 65 6.36 -11.55 -2.75
C ALA A 65 6.93 -10.62 -3.84
N LYS A 66 6.12 -9.69 -4.35
CA LYS A 66 6.53 -8.69 -5.33
C LYS A 66 5.97 -7.31 -4.99
N SER A 67 6.83 -6.41 -4.55
CA SER A 67 6.40 -5.13 -3.98
C SER A 67 7.00 -3.96 -4.77
N PRO A 68 6.37 -3.55 -5.88
CA PRO A 68 6.79 -2.34 -6.58
C PRO A 68 6.32 -1.11 -5.82
N GLY A 69 7.13 -0.06 -5.78
CA GLY A 69 6.62 1.21 -5.29
C GLY A 69 7.55 2.39 -5.51
N CYS A 70 7.00 3.56 -5.24
CA CYS A 70 7.64 4.83 -5.55
C CYS A 70 7.49 5.79 -4.37
N GLY A 71 8.59 6.40 -3.94
CA GLY A 71 8.60 7.37 -2.85
C GLY A 71 9.97 7.84 -2.42
N ALA A 72 10.02 8.93 -1.66
CA ALA A 72 11.28 9.50 -1.20
C ALA A 72 12.05 8.54 -0.28
N GLU A 73 11.34 7.84 0.61
CA GLU A 73 11.88 6.79 1.48
C GLU A 73 11.07 5.51 1.32
N PHE A 74 11.68 4.47 0.75
CA PHE A 74 11.00 3.21 0.47
C PHE A 74 11.45 2.11 1.45
N SER A 75 10.50 1.38 2.03
CA SER A 75 10.78 0.23 2.91
C SER A 75 9.94 -0.98 2.49
N THR A 76 10.59 -2.08 2.11
CA THR A 76 9.88 -3.28 1.68
C THR A 76 10.53 -4.58 2.07
N PHE A 77 9.68 -5.57 2.27
CA PHE A 77 10.09 -6.93 2.56
C PHE A 77 9.43 -7.88 1.57
N GLY A 78 10.25 -8.71 0.91
CA GLY A 78 9.78 -9.54 -0.18
C GLY A 78 10.86 -10.24 -0.96
N ALA A 79 10.46 -11.23 -1.75
CA ALA A 79 11.36 -11.94 -2.66
C ALA A 79 11.80 -11.07 -3.85
N LYS A 80 10.95 -10.13 -4.30
CA LYS A 80 11.24 -9.25 -5.44
C LYS A 80 10.80 -7.81 -5.14
N ILE A 81 11.78 -6.94 -4.96
CA ILE A 81 11.58 -5.53 -4.62
C ILE A 81 11.87 -4.67 -5.85
N LEU A 82 11.00 -3.70 -6.15
CA LEU A 82 11.21 -2.73 -7.22
C LEU A 82 10.85 -1.32 -6.71
N ALA A 83 11.86 -0.58 -6.26
CA ALA A 83 11.69 0.73 -5.63
C ALA A 83 12.18 1.85 -6.56
N TYR A 84 11.41 2.93 -6.66
CA TYR A 84 11.80 4.15 -7.37
C TYR A 84 11.80 5.35 -6.41
N GLY A 85 12.97 5.94 -6.14
CA GLY A 85 13.07 7.16 -5.32
C GLY A 85 14.42 7.37 -4.60
N ALA A 86 14.51 8.45 -3.83
CA ALA A 86 15.77 9.02 -3.31
C ALA A 86 16.51 8.13 -2.30
N LYS A 87 15.81 7.24 -1.58
CA LYS A 87 16.39 6.17 -0.76
C LYS A 87 15.54 4.91 -0.83
N SER A 88 16.14 3.81 -1.29
CA SER A 88 15.61 2.46 -1.14
C SER A 88 16.35 1.78 0.01
N GLY A 89 15.69 1.62 1.16
CA GLY A 89 16.18 0.79 2.25
C GLY A 89 15.60 -0.63 2.11
N VAL A 90 16.48 -1.62 1.98
CA VAL A 90 16.13 -3.04 2.07
C VAL A 90 16.29 -3.48 3.52
#